data_AF-A1CZA0-F1
#
_entry.id   AF-A1CZA0-F1
#
_cell.length_a   1.000
_cell.length_b   1.000
_cell.length_c   1.000
_cell.angle_alpha   90.00
_cell.angle_beta   90.00
_cell.angle_gamma   90.00
#
_symmetry.space_group_name_H-M   'P 1'
#
loop_
_entity.id
_entity.type
_entity.pdbx_description
1 polymer ?
#
loop_
_entity_poly.entity_id
_entity_poly.type
_entity_poly.pdbx_seq_one_letter_code
_entity_poly.pdbx_strand_id
1 'polypeptide(L)'
;MSSSFYVAPSQQRTLRACMVCSLVQLHSKFMREGCPNCDNVLGLRGNNDAIQECTSQVFEGLITLRDPTTSWVARWQRLEGYVAGTYAVKVTGSLPDDVITNLEDSGVKYIPRDGSALEEEA
;
A
#
# COMPACT_ATOMS: atom_id res chain seq x y z
N MET A 1 12.22 -6.89 -18.35
CA MET A 1 12.67 -5.77 -17.50
C MET A 1 11.93 -5.88 -16.18
N SER A 2 12.63 -6.02 -15.05
CA SER A 2 11.98 -6.07 -13.74
C SER A 2 11.38 -4.69 -13.43
N SER A 3 10.07 -4.62 -13.19
CA SER A 3 9.43 -3.38 -12.75
C SER A 3 9.99 -2.99 -11.38
N SER A 4 10.53 -1.78 -11.26
CA SER A 4 11.02 -1.23 -10.00
C SER A 4 9.89 -0.50 -9.27
N PHE A 5 9.65 -0.79 -7.98
CA PHE A 5 8.62 -0.10 -7.18
C PHE A 5 9.18 0.96 -6.23
N TYR A 6 10.41 1.43 -6.50
CA TYR A 6 10.99 2.56 -5.80
C TYR A 6 10.48 3.88 -6.38
N VAL A 7 10.30 4.86 -5.50
CA VAL A 7 9.92 6.22 -5.87
C VAL A 7 11.17 7.07 -6.03
N ALA A 8 11.26 7.81 -7.14
CA ALA A 8 12.33 8.78 -7.34
C ALA A 8 12.09 10.06 -6.51
N PRO A 9 13.15 10.76 -6.09
CA PRO A 9 13.01 12.07 -5.46
C PRO A 9 12.19 13.07 -6.32
N SER A 10 11.68 14.11 -5.68
CA SER A 10 10.99 15.24 -6.33
C SER A 10 9.63 14.93 -6.99
N GLN A 11 9.04 13.76 -6.73
CA GLN A 11 7.71 13.37 -7.25
C GLN A 11 6.59 13.41 -6.21
N GLN A 12 6.89 13.96 -5.02
CA GLN A 12 6.10 13.86 -3.79
C GLN A 12 4.62 14.23 -3.94
N ARG A 13 4.30 15.26 -4.75
CA ARG A 13 2.93 15.78 -4.93
C ARG A 13 1.96 14.79 -5.59
N THR A 14 2.49 13.81 -6.32
CA THR A 14 1.69 12.86 -7.11
C THR A 14 1.71 11.44 -6.55
N LEU A 15 2.36 11.26 -5.40
CA LEU A 15 2.43 9.99 -4.72
C LEU A 15 1.15 9.69 -3.99
N ARG A 16 0.81 8.40 -3.97
CA ARG A 16 -0.27 7.85 -3.18
C ARG A 16 0.23 6.59 -2.50
N ALA A 17 -0.28 6.29 -1.32
CA ALA A 17 0.00 5.08 -0.58
C ALA A 17 -1.21 4.15 -0.61
N CYS A 18 -1.01 2.87 -0.91
CA CYS A 18 -2.05 1.85 -0.85
C CYS A 18 -2.51 1.66 0.61
N MET A 19 -3.81 1.71 0.87
CA MET A 19 -4.33 1.59 2.25
C MET A 19 -4.26 0.16 2.79
N VAL A 20 -4.05 -0.86 1.94
CA VAL A 20 -3.88 -2.27 2.35
C VAL A 20 -2.41 -2.59 2.71
N CYS A 21 -1.48 -2.28 1.81
CA CYS A 21 -0.08 -2.70 1.92
C CYS A 21 0.93 -1.58 2.17
N SER A 22 0.48 -0.32 2.27
CA SER A 22 1.29 0.91 2.40
C SER A 22 2.30 1.22 1.28
N LEU A 23 2.29 0.47 0.17
CA LEU A 23 3.16 0.78 -0.98
C LEU A 23 2.86 2.18 -1.51
N VAL A 24 3.92 2.98 -1.67
CA VAL A 24 3.87 4.33 -2.21
C VAL A 24 4.30 4.33 -3.66
N GLN A 25 3.42 4.81 -4.54
CA GLN A 25 3.73 4.99 -5.96
C GLN A 25 3.01 6.17 -6.59
N LEU A 26 3.44 6.53 -7.80
CA LEU A 26 2.74 7.50 -8.62
C LEU A 26 1.34 7.00 -8.95
N HIS A 27 0.36 7.90 -8.93
CA HIS A 27 -0.99 7.62 -9.43
C HIS A 27 -0.96 6.98 -10.83
N SER A 28 -0.15 7.53 -11.75
CA SER A 28 -0.01 7.00 -13.11
C SER A 28 0.59 5.59 -13.17
N LYS A 29 1.35 5.18 -12.15
CA LYS A 29 1.89 3.83 -12.07
C LYS A 29 0.85 2.84 -11.56
N PHE A 30 0.07 3.20 -10.55
CA PHE A 30 -1.10 2.40 -10.15
C PHE A 30 -2.07 2.22 -11.32
N MET A 31 -2.31 3.27 -12.11
CA MET A 31 -3.18 3.18 -13.29
C MET A 31 -2.66 2.20 -14.35
N ARG A 32 -1.34 2.18 -14.59
CA ARG A 32 -0.74 1.33 -15.62
C ARG A 32 -0.51 -0.12 -15.17
N GLU A 33 -0.06 -0.32 -13.94
CA GLU A 33 0.49 -1.59 -13.46
C GLU A 33 -0.32 -2.19 -12.30
N GLY A 34 -1.20 -1.41 -11.66
CA GLY A 34 -1.87 -1.82 -10.43
C GLY A 34 -0.95 -1.78 -9.21
N CYS A 35 -1.46 -2.23 -8.05
CA CYS A 35 -0.63 -2.46 -6.87
C CYS A 35 0.01 -3.85 -6.93
N PRO A 36 1.35 -4.00 -6.97
CA PRO A 36 1.99 -5.31 -7.09
C PRO A 36 1.67 -6.29 -5.96
N ASN A 37 1.23 -5.80 -4.80
CA ASN A 37 0.89 -6.63 -3.65
C ASN A 37 -0.61 -6.95 -3.54
N CYS A 38 -1.48 -6.16 -4.18
CA CYS A 38 -2.92 -6.16 -3.89
C CYS A 38 -3.81 -6.11 -5.13
N ASP A 39 -3.27 -5.95 -6.35
CA ASP A 39 -4.08 -5.74 -7.56
C ASP A 39 -4.98 -6.93 -7.90
N ASN A 40 -4.57 -8.13 -7.48
CA ASN A 40 -5.37 -9.35 -7.62
C ASN A 40 -6.72 -9.28 -6.89
N VAL A 41 -6.84 -8.44 -5.86
CA VAL A 41 -8.08 -8.25 -5.10
C VAL A 41 -8.67 -6.86 -5.33
N LEU A 42 -7.82 -5.82 -5.38
CA LEU A 42 -8.27 -4.43 -5.50
C LEU A 42 -8.60 -3.98 -6.93
N GLY A 43 -8.08 -4.67 -7.96
CA GLY A 43 -8.36 -4.33 -9.36
C GLY A 43 -8.05 -2.88 -9.74
N LEU A 44 -6.91 -2.34 -9.30
CA LEU A 44 -6.54 -0.93 -9.49
C LEU A 44 -6.12 -0.63 -10.93
N ARG A 45 -5.51 -1.61 -11.61
CA ARG A 45 -5.00 -1.41 -12.97
C ARG A 45 -6.12 -1.02 -13.94
N GLY A 46 -5.98 0.15 -14.56
CA GLY A 46 -6.97 0.69 -15.49
C GLY A 46 -8.21 1.28 -14.82
N ASN A 47 -8.28 1.32 -13.48
CA ASN A 47 -9.44 1.78 -12.72
C ASN A 47 -9.08 2.98 -11.84
N ASN A 48 -9.35 4.19 -12.33
CA ASN A 48 -9.07 5.42 -11.60
C ASN A 48 -9.85 5.53 -10.28
N ASP A 49 -11.11 5.09 -10.27
CA ASP A 49 -11.99 5.26 -9.13
C ASP A 49 -11.54 4.35 -7.98
N ALA A 50 -11.23 3.08 -8.28
CA ALA A 50 -10.62 2.17 -7.31
C ALA A 50 -9.27 2.70 -6.78
N ILE A 51 -8.46 3.38 -7.60
CA ILE A 51 -7.22 4.02 -7.12
C ILE A 51 -7.54 5.14 -6.12
N GLN A 52 -8.54 5.99 -6.40
CA GLN A 52 -8.91 7.07 -5.47
C GLN A 52 -9.45 6.51 -4.15
N GLU A 53 -10.23 5.44 -4.20
CA GLU A 53 -10.88 4.82 -3.05
C GLU A 53 -9.94 3.92 -2.23
N CYS A 54 -8.95 3.28 -2.86
CA CYS A 54 -8.05 2.31 -2.19
C CYS A 54 -6.66 2.85 -1.87
N THR A 55 -6.35 4.09 -2.28
CA THR A 55 -5.05 4.74 -2.02
C THR A 55 -5.22 6.17 -1.52
N SER A 56 -4.30 6.64 -0.69
CA SER A 56 -4.35 7.98 -0.09
C SER A 56 -3.15 8.84 -0.48
N GLN A 57 -3.37 10.13 -0.71
CA GLN A 57 -2.30 11.14 -0.81
C GLN A 57 -1.79 11.61 0.55
N VAL A 58 -2.50 11.26 1.63
CA VAL A 58 -2.16 11.63 3.00
C VAL A 58 -1.51 10.44 3.67
N PHE A 59 -0.18 10.47 3.76
CA PHE A 59 0.64 9.44 4.40
C PHE A 59 1.87 10.07 5.06
N GLU A 60 2.44 9.39 6.04
CA GLU A 60 3.58 9.85 6.81
C GLU A 60 4.75 8.86 6.69
N GLY A 61 5.96 9.42 6.58
CA GLY A 61 7.21 8.67 6.56
C GLY A 61 7.38 7.88 5.27
N LEU A 62 8.64 7.65 4.88
CA LEU A 62 8.97 6.81 3.74
C LEU A 62 9.99 5.76 4.16
N ILE A 63 9.73 4.53 3.76
CA ILE A 63 10.59 3.37 3.96
C ILE A 63 11.01 2.90 2.57
N THR A 64 12.31 2.86 2.31
CA THR A 64 12.84 2.18 1.12
C THR A 64 13.20 0.76 1.52
N LEU A 65 12.37 -0.19 1.12
CA LEU A 65 12.52 -1.59 1.49
C LEU A 65 13.20 -2.37 0.35
N ARG A 66 14.39 -2.91 0.62
CA ARG A 66 15.15 -3.72 -0.34
C ARG A 66 14.89 -5.21 -0.17
N ASP A 67 14.97 -5.69 1.07
CA ASP A 67 14.73 -7.10 1.41
C ASP A 67 13.67 -7.19 2.52
N PRO A 68 12.41 -7.49 2.14
CA PRO A 68 11.30 -7.68 3.08
C PRO A 68 11.48 -8.87 4.02
N THR A 69 12.29 -9.87 3.65
CA THR A 69 12.38 -11.14 4.39
C THR A 69 13.33 -11.06 5.60
N THR A 70 14.36 -10.23 5.51
CA THR A 70 15.40 -10.11 6.55
C THR A 70 15.29 -8.83 7.37
N SER A 71 14.53 -7.84 6.89
CA SER A 71 14.42 -6.53 7.53
C SER A 71 13.52 -6.54 8.76
N TRP A 72 14.07 -6.17 9.92
CA TRP A 72 13.28 -5.93 11.13
C TRP A 72 12.20 -4.84 10.91
N VAL A 73 12.52 -3.79 10.14
CA VAL A 73 11.56 -2.73 9.81
C VAL A 73 10.38 -3.29 9.01
N ALA A 74 10.62 -4.23 8.09
CA ALA A 74 9.55 -4.87 7.33
C ALA A 74 8.64 -5.70 8.23
N ARG A 75 9.22 -6.48 9.15
CA ARG A 75 8.46 -7.24 10.15
C ARG A 75 7.61 -6.35 11.03
N TRP A 76 8.21 -5.30 11.59
CA TRP A 76 7.50 -4.33 12.43
C TRP A 76 6.33 -3.68 11.68
N GLN A 77 6.52 -3.37 10.41
CA GLN A 77 5.51 -2.75 9.55
C GLN A 77 4.55 -3.75 8.89
N ARG A 78 4.64 -5.05 9.22
CA ARG A 78 3.84 -6.12 8.59
C ARG A 78 3.91 -6.07 7.05
N LEU A 79 5.13 -5.92 6.53
CA LEU A 79 5.47 -5.87 5.09
C LEU A 79 6.19 -7.14 4.61
N GLU A 80 6.33 -8.15 5.48
CA GLU A 80 6.88 -9.45 5.12
C GLU A 80 6.03 -10.08 4.00
N GLY A 81 6.67 -10.62 2.96
CA GLY A 81 6.00 -11.22 1.80
C GLY A 81 5.60 -10.24 0.69
N TYR A 82 5.70 -8.92 0.91
CA TYR A 82 5.52 -7.94 -0.16
C TYR A 82 6.76 -7.75 -1.02
N VAL A 83 6.61 -7.05 -2.14
CA VAL A 83 7.72 -6.77 -3.06
C VAL A 83 8.70 -5.72 -2.50
N ALA A 84 9.92 -5.69 -3.00
CA ALA A 84 10.84 -4.61 -2.71
C ALA A 84 10.34 -3.29 -3.35
N GLY A 85 10.37 -2.18 -2.60
CA GLY A 85 9.78 -0.92 -3.05
C GLY A 85 9.80 0.19 -1.99
N THR A 86 9.10 1.28 -2.27
CA THR A 86 8.90 2.39 -1.32
C THR A 86 7.55 2.24 -0.61
N TYR A 87 7.54 2.32 0.70
CA TYR A 87 6.36 2.15 1.56
C TYR A 87 6.19 3.35 2.51
N ALA A 88 4.98 3.60 2.97
CA ALA A 88 4.68 4.59 4.00
C ALA A 88 4.75 3.96 5.40
N VAL A 89 5.11 4.77 6.41
CA VAL A 89 5.05 4.36 7.82
C VAL A 89 3.60 4.34 8.30
N LYS A 90 2.81 5.35 7.89
CA LYS A 90 1.37 5.44 8.15
C LYS A 90 0.64 5.93 6.92
N VAL A 91 -0.58 5.45 6.70
CA VAL A 91 -1.47 5.88 5.63
C VAL A 91 -2.80 6.29 6.22
N THR A 92 -3.21 7.55 6.00
CA THR A 92 -4.49 8.06 6.49
C THR A 92 -5.58 7.78 5.48
N GLY A 93 -6.67 7.19 5.93
CA GLY A 93 -7.88 6.93 5.15
C GLY A 93 -8.54 5.63 5.57
N SER A 94 -9.80 5.47 5.18
CA SER A 94 -10.58 4.26 5.40
C SER A 94 -10.96 3.65 4.05
N LEU A 95 -10.82 2.34 3.93
CA LEU A 95 -11.36 1.62 2.78
C LEU A 95 -12.89 1.57 2.91
N PRO A 96 -13.63 1.61 1.78
CA PRO A 96 -15.05 1.30 1.76
C PRO A 96 -15.34 -0.11 2.29
N ASP A 97 -16.47 -0.29 2.98
CA ASP A 97 -16.85 -1.57 3.61
C ASP A 97 -16.98 -2.71 2.60
N ASP A 98 -17.43 -2.42 1.38
CA ASP A 98 -17.51 -3.40 0.29
C ASP A 98 -16.12 -3.87 -0.17
N VAL A 99 -15.14 -2.97 -0.21
CA VAL A 99 -13.74 -3.32 -0.52
C VAL A 99 -13.15 -4.19 0.60
N ILE A 100 -13.44 -3.88 1.87
CA ILE A 100 -13.03 -4.69 3.02
C ILE A 100 -13.65 -6.09 2.95
N THR A 101 -14.95 -6.17 2.68
CA THR A 101 -15.68 -7.44 2.52
C THR A 101 -15.06 -8.28 1.40
N ASN A 102 -14.76 -7.69 0.24
CA ASN A 102 -14.12 -8.37 -0.88
C ASN A 102 -12.71 -8.88 -0.54
N LEU A 103 -11.95 -8.13 0.28
CA LEU A 103 -10.64 -8.56 0.78
C LEU A 103 -10.78 -9.79 1.67
N GLU A 104 -11.73 -9.79 2.61
CA GLU A 104 -11.98 -10.90 3.53
C GLU A 104 -12.46 -12.16 2.80
N ASP A 105 -13.37 -12.01 1.83
CA ASP A 105 -13.83 -13.11 0.96
C ASP A 105 -12.69 -13.72 0.14
N SER A 106 -11.67 -12.92 -0.18
CA SER A 106 -10.44 -13.37 -0.85
C SER A 106 -9.39 -13.93 0.11
N GLY A 107 -9.72 -14.07 1.40
CA GLY A 107 -8.83 -14.59 2.45
C GLY A 107 -7.79 -13.57 2.96
N VAL A 108 -7.95 -12.28 2.66
CA VAL A 108 -7.05 -11.21 3.09
C VAL A 108 -7.67 -10.45 4.26
N LYS A 109 -7.14 -10.68 5.47
CA LYS A 109 -7.54 -9.89 6.65
C LYS A 109 -7.06 -8.45 6.50
N TYR A 110 -7.99 -7.49 6.47
CA TYR A 110 -7.65 -6.08 6.46
C TYR A 110 -7.16 -5.62 7.83
N ILE A 111 -6.03 -4.91 7.85
CA ILE A 111 -5.45 -4.27 9.03
C ILE A 111 -5.19 -2.80 8.66
N PRO A 112 -5.85 -1.82 9.31
CA PRO A 112 -5.63 -0.41 9.03
C PRO A 112 -4.17 0.01 9.16
N ARG A 113 -3.74 0.91 8.27
CA ARG A 113 -2.35 1.41 8.20
C ARG A 113 -2.19 2.81 8.79
N ASP A 114 -3.20 3.33 9.47
CA ASP A 114 -3.22 4.66 10.09
C ASP A 114 -2.64 4.68 11.51
N GLY A 115 -2.49 3.51 12.14
CA GLY A 115 -1.98 3.34 13.49
C GLY A 115 -3.04 2.94 14.53
N SER A 116 -4.32 2.95 14.17
CA SER A 116 -5.43 2.54 15.06
C SER A 116 -5.28 1.10 15.55
N ALA A 117 -4.79 0.19 14.69
CA ALA A 117 -4.58 -1.21 15.04
C ALA A 117 -3.52 -1.45 16.15
N LEU A 118 -2.61 -0.50 16.38
CA LEU A 118 -1.63 -0.61 17.48
C LEU A 118 -2.21 -0.20 18.83
N GLU A 119 -3.29 0.60 18.84
CA GLU A 119 -3.96 1.03 20.07
C GLU A 119 -4.85 -0.07 20.65
N GLU A 120 -5.37 -0.97 19.81
CA GLU A 120 -6.20 -2.11 20.23
C GLU A 120 -5.38 -3.28 20.82
N GLU A 121 -4.09 -3.36 20.51
CA GLU A 121 -3.16 -4.41 20.99
C GLU A 121 -2.36 -4.00 22.25
N ALA A 122 -2.54 -2.77 22.76
CA ALA A 122 -1.82 -2.19 23.90
C ALA A 122 -2.65 -2.16 25.20
#